data_AF-A0A523U5M2-F1
#
_entry.id   AF-A0A523U5M2-F1
#
_cell.length_a   1.000
_cell.length_b   1.000
_cell.length_c   1.000
_cell.angle_alpha   90.00
_cell.angle_beta   90.00
_cell.angle_gamma   90.00
#
_symmetry.space_group_name_H-M   'P 1'
#
loop_
_entity.id
_entity.type
_entity.pdbx_description
1 polymer ?
#
loop_
_entity_poly.entity_id
_entity_poly.type
_entity_poly.pdbx_seq_one_letter_code
_entity_poly.pdbx_strand_id
1 'polypeptide(L)'
;MEHIERYIEELEAIRNYPKVVKERDKLSERVAALEASLKSLSEELARYKELKVRLAGAGEISLDEARRDSLRVMDAEIEKRGGERFEALKREYETKMPHLVYQRLLEILKAPARPAEIVTIIRAEAEKKANGILYHSENWPDRFKEYYQKEMEAGVKSGLDSEFNRRVEGSAEVKARQRLSALVNAVWPAWFSENIQPRIAELERKANENAFQLLKGPWTFVCDRCGTTSNDELTAFGVEELVRKGQVQVECDNPACEDRSLFSTGRHRFKVSLHELIELYITGES
;
A
#
# COMPACT_ATOMS: atom_id res chain seq x y z
N MET A 1 -12.36 -6.96 -66.64
CA MET A 1 -11.26 -7.15 -65.67
C MET A 1 -11.79 -7.28 -64.24
N GLU A 2 -12.75 -6.45 -63.81
CA GLU A 2 -13.39 -6.51 -62.48
C GLU A 2 -13.97 -7.88 -62.05
N HIS A 3 -14.44 -8.71 -62.99
CA HIS A 3 -14.95 -10.05 -62.66
C HIS A 3 -13.84 -11.05 -62.32
N ILE A 4 -12.62 -10.86 -62.83
CA ILE A 4 -11.49 -11.76 -62.62
C ILE A 4 -10.81 -11.44 -61.29
N GLU A 5 -10.65 -10.16 -60.96
CA GLU A 5 -10.10 -9.70 -59.68
C GLU A 5 -10.95 -10.20 -58.50
N ARG A 6 -12.27 -10.09 -58.62
CA ARG A 6 -13.22 -10.62 -57.63
C ARG A 6 -13.08 -12.13 -57.42
N TYR A 7 -12.90 -12.88 -58.50
CA TYR A 7 -12.69 -14.34 -58.42
C TYR A 7 -11.36 -14.69 -57.74
N ILE A 8 -10.31 -13.89 -57.95
CA ILE A 8 -9.02 -14.05 -57.28
C ILE A 8 -9.17 -13.80 -55.77
N GLU A 9 -9.85 -12.71 -55.38
CA GLU A 9 -10.13 -12.40 -53.97
C GLU A 9 -10.96 -13.50 -53.28
N GLU A 10 -12.00 -14.02 -53.94
CA GLU A 10 -12.82 -15.12 -53.42
C GLU A 10 -11.99 -16.40 -53.22
N LEU A 11 -11.10 -16.73 -54.16
CA LEU A 11 -10.22 -17.89 -54.04
C LEU A 11 -9.16 -17.71 -52.95
N GLU A 12 -8.62 -16.50 -52.77
CA GLU A 12 -7.72 -16.18 -51.66
C GLU A 12 -8.42 -16.25 -50.31
N ALA A 13 -9.68 -15.79 -50.22
CA ALA A 13 -10.51 -15.93 -49.03
C ALA A 13 -10.75 -17.40 -48.69
N ILE A 14 -11.10 -18.24 -49.68
CA ILE A 14 -11.28 -19.69 -49.50
C ILE A 14 -9.97 -20.35 -49.06
N ARG A 15 -8.84 -19.97 -49.67
CA ARG A 15 -7.51 -20.49 -49.32
C ARG A 15 -7.10 -20.13 -47.89
N ASN A 16 -7.49 -18.95 -47.40
CA ASN A 16 -7.15 -18.47 -46.06
C ASN A 16 -8.16 -18.89 -44.98
N TYR A 17 -9.37 -19.31 -45.35
CA TYR A 17 -10.43 -19.73 -44.42
C TYR A 17 -9.97 -20.77 -43.36
N PRO A 18 -9.18 -21.81 -43.68
CA PRO A 18 -8.69 -22.75 -42.66
C PRO A 18 -7.80 -22.12 -41.59
N LYS A 19 -7.05 -21.05 -41.93
CA LYS A 19 -6.23 -20.32 -40.94
C LYS A 19 -7.11 -19.53 -39.97
N VAL A 20 -8.11 -18.83 -40.50
CA VAL A 20 -9.07 -18.05 -39.70
C VAL A 20 -9.84 -18.97 -38.74
N VAL A 21 -10.26 -20.14 -39.20
CA VAL A 21 -10.92 -21.15 -38.36
C VAL A 21 -10.02 -21.60 -37.21
N LYS A 22 -8.74 -21.90 -37.49
CA LYS A 22 -7.76 -22.27 -36.45
C LYS A 22 -7.53 -21.16 -35.43
N GLU A 23 -7.47 -19.91 -35.86
CA GLU A 23 -7.31 -18.76 -34.96
C GLU A 23 -8.54 -18.54 -34.10
N ARG A 24 -9.75 -18.65 -34.66
CA ARG A 24 -11.01 -18.59 -33.92
C ARG A 24 -11.05 -19.65 -32.82
N ASP A 25 -10.71 -20.90 -33.16
CA ASP A 25 -10.76 -22.00 -32.20
C ASP A 25 -9.77 -21.78 -31.05
N LYS A 26 -8.53 -21.36 -31.39
CA LYS A 26 -7.51 -20.99 -30.40
C LYS A 26 -7.95 -19.84 -29.49
N LEU A 27 -8.64 -18.83 -30.01
CA LEU A 27 -9.15 -17.73 -29.21
C LEU A 27 -10.31 -18.18 -28.31
N SER A 28 -11.21 -19.03 -28.82
CA SER A 28 -12.31 -19.59 -28.04
C SER A 28 -11.82 -20.39 -26.85
N GLU A 29 -10.78 -21.21 -27.02
CA GLU A 29 -10.16 -21.96 -25.91
C GLU A 29 -9.57 -21.03 -24.84
N ARG A 30 -8.92 -19.92 -25.26
CA ARG A 30 -8.36 -18.93 -24.33
C ARG A 30 -9.42 -18.20 -23.53
N VAL A 31 -10.54 -17.84 -24.14
CA VAL A 31 -11.65 -17.18 -23.44
C VAL A 31 -12.22 -18.11 -22.37
N ALA A 32 -12.49 -19.37 -22.71
CA ALA A 32 -12.99 -20.36 -21.76
C ALA A 32 -12.03 -20.58 -20.57
N ALA A 33 -10.71 -20.60 -20.82
CA ALA A 33 -9.71 -20.73 -19.77
C ALA A 33 -9.71 -19.52 -18.81
N LEU A 34 -9.82 -18.29 -19.34
CA LEU A 34 -9.84 -17.07 -18.53
C LEU A 34 -11.10 -16.96 -17.66
N GLU A 35 -12.26 -17.35 -18.18
CA GLU A 35 -13.51 -17.37 -17.42
C GLU A 35 -13.45 -18.33 -16.24
N ALA A 36 -12.85 -19.52 -16.43
CA ALA A 36 -12.63 -20.48 -15.35
C ALA A 36 -11.71 -19.92 -14.26
N SER A 37 -10.62 -19.25 -14.64
CA SER A 37 -9.71 -18.61 -13.67
C SER A 37 -10.38 -17.50 -12.86
N LEU A 38 -11.17 -16.64 -13.51
CA LEU A 38 -11.89 -15.56 -12.82
C LEU A 38 -12.87 -16.11 -11.78
N LYS A 39 -13.57 -17.19 -12.12
CA LYS A 39 -14.51 -17.83 -11.19
C LYS A 39 -13.77 -18.37 -9.95
N SER A 40 -12.67 -19.10 -10.14
CA SER A 40 -11.86 -19.64 -9.03
C SER A 40 -11.35 -18.53 -8.11
N LEU A 41 -10.77 -17.46 -8.67
CA LEU A 41 -10.26 -16.33 -7.92
C LEU A 41 -11.36 -15.63 -7.09
N SER A 42 -12.57 -15.50 -7.65
CA SER A 42 -13.70 -14.89 -6.92
C SER A 42 -14.13 -15.72 -5.71
N GLU A 43 -14.10 -17.05 -5.83
CA GLU A 43 -14.48 -17.98 -4.75
C GLU A 43 -13.41 -18.04 -3.65
N GLU A 44 -12.13 -17.86 -3.97
CA GLU A 44 -11.05 -17.73 -2.98
C GLU A 44 -11.16 -16.42 -2.20
N LEU A 45 -11.43 -15.31 -2.88
CA LEU A 45 -11.57 -13.99 -2.26
C LEU A 45 -12.76 -13.94 -1.28
N ALA A 46 -13.85 -14.64 -1.60
CA ALA A 46 -14.99 -14.80 -0.68
C ALA A 46 -14.57 -15.55 0.60
N ARG A 47 -13.80 -16.64 0.48
CA ARG A 47 -13.34 -17.43 1.63
C ARG A 47 -12.39 -16.65 2.55
N TYR A 48 -11.49 -15.85 2.00
CA TYR A 48 -10.59 -15.02 2.81
C TYR A 48 -11.31 -13.91 3.59
N LYS A 49 -12.42 -13.38 3.05
CA LYS A 49 -13.23 -12.37 3.75
C LYS A 49 -13.97 -12.92 4.98
N GLU A 50 -14.33 -14.20 4.96
CA GLU A 50 -15.04 -14.86 6.05
C GLU A 50 -14.11 -15.41 7.14
N LEU A 51 -12.78 -15.35 6.93
CA LEU A 51 -11.81 -15.81 7.89
C LEU A 51 -11.84 -14.91 9.15
N LYS A 52 -12.28 -15.49 10.27
CA LYS A 52 -12.31 -14.82 11.58
C LYS A 52 -11.02 -15.09 12.34
N VAL A 53 -10.44 -14.05 12.91
CA VAL A 53 -9.20 -14.14 13.69
C VAL A 53 -9.57 -13.92 15.16
N ARG A 54 -9.13 -14.83 16.04
CA ARG A 54 -9.23 -14.63 17.49
C ARG A 54 -8.05 -13.80 17.96
N LEU A 55 -8.31 -12.56 18.37
CA LEU A 55 -7.31 -11.70 18.98
C LEU A 55 -7.36 -11.86 20.51
N ALA A 56 -6.20 -11.91 21.16
CA ALA A 56 -6.14 -12.13 22.61
C ALA A 56 -6.89 -11.03 23.37
N GLY A 57 -7.98 -11.39 24.05
CA GLY A 57 -8.75 -10.50 24.93
C GLY A 57 -9.97 -9.80 24.29
N ALA A 58 -10.14 -9.89 22.97
CA ALA A 58 -11.37 -9.53 22.28
C ALA A 58 -11.96 -10.79 21.63
N GLY A 59 -13.26 -10.86 21.40
CA GLY A 59 -13.89 -12.04 20.78
C GLY A 59 -13.33 -12.39 19.40
N GLU A 60 -13.95 -13.36 18.71
CA GLU A 60 -13.69 -13.55 17.28
C GLU A 60 -14.09 -12.29 16.51
N ILE A 61 -13.10 -11.63 15.90
CA ILE A 61 -13.31 -10.47 15.05
C ILE A 61 -12.92 -10.89 13.64
N SER A 62 -13.78 -10.62 12.67
CA SER A 62 -13.44 -10.84 11.25
C SER A 62 -12.32 -9.89 10.82
N LEU A 63 -11.52 -10.27 9.83
CA LEU A 63 -10.51 -9.37 9.27
C LEU A 63 -11.11 -8.04 8.77
N ASP A 64 -12.35 -8.07 8.28
CA ASP A 64 -13.09 -6.88 7.87
C ASP A 64 -13.44 -5.96 9.06
N GLU A 65 -13.84 -6.53 10.19
CA GLU A 65 -14.09 -5.76 11.42
C GLU A 65 -12.80 -5.16 12.00
N ALA A 66 -11.71 -5.92 12.09
CA ALA A 66 -10.43 -5.41 12.56
C ALA A 66 -9.90 -4.27 11.66
N ARG A 67 -10.08 -4.41 10.33
CA ARG A 67 -9.77 -3.35 9.37
C ARG A 67 -10.60 -2.10 9.63
N ARG A 68 -11.92 -2.23 9.86
CA ARG A 68 -12.81 -1.10 10.14
C ARG A 68 -12.44 -0.37 11.43
N ASP A 69 -12.07 -1.10 12.48
CA ASP A 69 -11.68 -0.48 13.75
C ASP A 69 -10.32 0.23 13.67
N SER A 70 -9.36 -0.34 12.94
CA SER A 70 -8.09 0.34 12.66
C SER A 70 -8.30 1.65 11.88
N LEU A 71 -9.18 1.64 10.86
CA LEU A 71 -9.52 2.85 10.12
C LEU A 71 -10.14 3.92 11.03
N ARG A 72 -11.07 3.54 11.92
CA ARG A 72 -11.68 4.47 12.89
C ARG A 72 -10.65 5.12 13.81
N VAL A 73 -9.69 4.36 14.32
CA VAL A 73 -8.61 4.91 15.19
C VAL A 73 -7.73 5.89 14.41
N MET A 74 -7.42 5.58 13.15
CA MET A 74 -6.67 6.48 12.28
C MET A 74 -7.45 7.77 11.98
N ASP A 75 -8.74 7.67 11.67
CA ASP A 75 -9.61 8.82 11.42
C ASP A 75 -9.68 9.75 12.64
N ALA A 76 -9.83 9.19 13.85
CA ALA A 76 -9.87 9.98 15.08
C ALA A 76 -8.55 10.74 15.36
N GLU A 77 -7.39 10.11 15.10
CA GLU A 77 -6.08 10.77 15.25
C GLU A 77 -5.87 11.86 14.18
N ILE A 78 -6.38 11.65 12.97
CA ILE A 78 -6.39 12.66 11.90
C ILE A 78 -7.22 13.88 12.32
N GLU A 79 -8.44 13.67 12.82
CA GLU A 79 -9.31 14.74 13.30
C GLU A 79 -8.65 15.56 14.42
N LYS A 80 -8.05 14.87 15.40
CA LYS A 80 -7.35 15.52 16.51
C LYS A 80 -6.21 16.43 16.00
N ARG A 81 -5.33 15.91 15.15
CA ARG A 81 -4.20 16.69 14.60
C ARG A 81 -4.65 17.80 13.66
N GLY A 82 -5.74 17.58 12.91
CA GLY A 82 -6.40 18.59 12.10
C GLY A 82 -6.88 19.77 12.95
N GLY A 83 -7.55 19.49 14.07
CA GLY A 83 -8.01 20.50 15.03
C GLY A 83 -6.87 21.31 15.66
N GLU A 84 -5.80 20.66 16.11
CA GLU A 84 -4.64 21.35 16.70
C GLU A 84 -3.97 22.32 15.70
N ARG A 85 -3.85 21.92 14.43
CA ARG A 85 -3.29 22.78 13.38
C ARG A 85 -4.20 23.91 12.96
N PHE A 86 -5.51 23.64 12.90
CA PHE A 86 -6.52 24.66 12.63
C PHE A 86 -6.42 25.81 13.65
N GLU A 87 -6.36 25.49 14.95
CA GLU A 87 -6.25 26.49 16.01
C GLU A 87 -4.94 27.28 15.95
N ALA A 88 -3.82 26.64 15.58
CA ALA A 88 -2.55 27.33 15.36
C ALA A 88 -2.64 28.34 14.20
N LEU A 89 -3.20 27.93 13.05
CA LEU A 89 -3.34 28.80 11.88
C LEU A 89 -4.31 29.95 12.15
N LYS A 90 -5.41 29.69 12.86
CA LYS A 90 -6.37 30.71 13.27
C LYS A 90 -5.70 31.83 14.06
N ARG A 91 -4.89 31.50 15.08
CA ARG A 91 -4.15 32.49 15.87
C ARG A 91 -3.18 33.32 15.02
N GLU A 92 -2.49 32.68 14.07
CA GLU A 92 -1.61 33.38 13.14
C GLU A 92 -2.40 34.35 12.23
N TYR A 93 -3.55 33.90 11.73
CA TYR A 93 -4.40 34.72 10.87
C TYR A 93 -5.02 35.90 11.62
N GLU A 94 -5.54 35.68 12.83
CA GLU A 94 -6.03 36.74 13.72
C GLU A 94 -4.96 37.80 13.99
N THR A 95 -3.70 37.39 14.12
CA THR A 95 -2.56 38.31 14.27
C THR A 95 -2.30 39.14 13.00
N LYS A 96 -2.53 38.58 11.80
CA LYS A 96 -2.27 39.24 10.51
C LYS A 96 -3.47 39.99 9.93
N MET A 97 -4.68 39.69 10.39
CA MET A 97 -5.95 40.22 9.87
C MET A 97 -6.01 41.75 9.77
N PRO A 98 -5.55 42.54 10.76
CA PRO A 98 -5.58 44.00 10.66
C PRO A 98 -4.81 44.53 9.44
N HIS A 99 -3.70 43.90 9.09
CA HIS A 99 -2.89 44.29 7.94
C HIS A 99 -3.57 43.95 6.61
N LEU A 100 -4.21 42.77 6.50
CA LEU A 100 -4.90 42.33 5.29
C LEU A 100 -6.13 43.19 4.98
N VAL A 101 -6.91 43.56 6.01
CA VAL A 101 -8.05 44.47 5.86
C VAL A 101 -7.60 45.85 5.36
N TYR A 102 -6.51 46.37 5.91
CA TYR A 102 -5.93 47.64 5.47
C TYR A 102 -5.46 47.60 4.01
N GLN A 103 -4.78 46.53 3.59
CA GLN A 103 -4.36 46.35 2.20
C GLN A 103 -5.55 46.32 1.24
N ARG A 104 -6.61 45.59 1.58
CA ARG A 104 -7.81 45.51 0.74
C ARG A 104 -8.55 46.84 0.63
N LEU A 105 -8.62 47.61 1.71
CA LEU A 105 -9.20 48.95 1.69
C LEU A 105 -8.41 49.86 0.74
N LEU A 106 -7.08 49.81 0.78
CA LEU A 106 -6.23 50.58 -0.13
C LEU A 106 -6.42 50.21 -1.60
N GLU A 107 -6.62 48.93 -1.91
CA GLU A 107 -6.91 48.47 -3.28
C GLU A 107 -8.24 49.02 -3.80
N ILE A 108 -9.30 48.94 -2.97
CA ILE A 108 -10.62 49.46 -3.30
C ILE A 108 -10.57 50.98 -3.52
N LEU A 109 -9.79 51.69 -2.70
CA LEU A 109 -9.59 53.12 -2.82
C LEU A 109 -8.74 53.52 -4.04
N LYS A 110 -8.00 52.58 -4.66
CA LYS A 110 -7.18 52.80 -5.86
C LYS A 110 -7.91 52.52 -7.18
N ALA A 111 -9.16 52.05 -7.16
CA ALA A 111 -9.94 51.84 -8.38
C ALA A 111 -10.20 53.19 -9.13
N PRO A 112 -10.00 53.27 -10.45
CA PRO A 112 -9.95 54.54 -11.16
C PRO A 112 -11.36 55.08 -11.46
N ALA A 113 -11.73 56.17 -10.79
CA ALA A 113 -12.55 57.30 -11.30
C ALA A 113 -13.10 58.15 -10.14
N ARG A 114 -12.23 58.78 -9.32
CA ARG A 114 -12.68 59.77 -8.33
C ARG A 114 -11.75 60.98 -8.28
N PRO A 115 -12.30 62.21 -8.21
CA PRO A 115 -11.50 63.42 -7.99
C PRO A 115 -10.67 63.31 -6.72
N ALA A 116 -9.43 63.81 -6.77
CA ALA A 116 -8.44 63.61 -5.71
C ALA A 116 -8.92 64.16 -4.34
N GLU A 117 -9.68 65.26 -4.31
CA GLU A 117 -10.22 65.83 -3.06
C GLU A 117 -11.28 64.93 -2.40
N ILE A 118 -12.08 64.21 -3.20
CA ILE A 118 -13.08 63.26 -2.70
C ILE A 118 -12.38 62.02 -2.14
N VAL A 119 -11.28 61.59 -2.76
CA VAL A 119 -10.49 60.43 -2.29
C VAL A 119 -9.86 60.69 -0.92
N THR A 120 -9.36 61.90 -0.64
CA THR A 120 -8.79 62.25 0.68
C THR A 120 -9.86 62.35 1.77
N ILE A 121 -11.00 62.97 1.50
CA ILE A 121 -12.10 63.09 2.46
C ILE A 121 -12.73 61.71 2.74
N ILE A 122 -12.98 60.92 1.70
CA ILE A 122 -13.48 59.55 1.85
C ILE A 122 -12.44 58.68 2.56
N ARG A 123 -11.14 58.81 2.27
CA ARG A 123 -10.09 58.04 2.96
C ARG A 123 -10.04 58.38 4.45
N ALA A 124 -10.03 59.65 4.83
CA ALA A 124 -9.98 60.06 6.23
C ALA A 124 -11.22 59.63 7.02
N GLU A 125 -12.42 59.78 6.43
CA GLU A 125 -13.67 59.40 7.10
C GLU A 125 -13.90 57.87 7.07
N ALA A 126 -13.47 57.18 6.02
CA ALA A 126 -13.48 55.72 5.94
C ALA A 126 -12.43 55.10 6.87
N GLU A 127 -11.24 55.68 7.04
CA GLU A 127 -10.28 55.24 8.06
C GLU A 127 -10.83 55.46 9.47
N LYS A 128 -11.41 56.63 9.74
CA LYS A 128 -12.03 56.92 11.04
C LYS A 128 -13.18 55.94 11.36
N LYS A 129 -14.05 55.66 10.39
CA LYS A 129 -15.18 54.72 10.56
C LYS A 129 -14.74 53.25 10.53
N ALA A 130 -13.83 52.86 9.64
CA ALA A 130 -13.29 51.51 9.59
C ALA A 130 -12.51 51.21 10.86
N ASN A 131 -11.68 52.12 11.38
CA ASN A 131 -11.02 51.93 12.67
C ASN A 131 -12.04 51.88 13.80
N GLY A 132 -13.09 52.71 13.80
CA GLY A 132 -14.17 52.62 14.79
C GLY A 132 -14.97 51.31 14.75
N ILE A 133 -15.11 50.66 13.58
CA ILE A 133 -15.85 49.40 13.40
C ILE A 133 -14.94 48.18 13.60
N LEU A 134 -13.67 48.27 13.20
CA LEU A 134 -12.70 47.16 13.26
C LEU A 134 -12.14 46.96 14.68
N TYR A 135 -12.07 48.02 15.50
CA TYR A 135 -11.63 47.91 16.91
C TYR A 135 -12.72 47.36 17.86
N HIS A 136 -13.98 47.32 17.41
CA HIS A 136 -15.11 46.84 18.20
C HIS A 136 -15.90 45.80 17.40
N SER A 137 -15.49 44.53 17.48
CA SER A 137 -16.14 43.38 16.81
C SER A 137 -17.65 43.25 17.10
N GLU A 138 -18.08 43.86 18.21
CA GLU A 138 -19.47 43.98 18.67
C GLU A 138 -20.33 44.80 17.71
N ASN A 139 -19.74 45.79 17.04
CA ASN A 139 -20.41 46.72 16.12
C ASN A 139 -20.46 46.22 14.67
N TRP A 140 -20.00 45.00 14.40
CA TRP A 140 -20.09 44.44 13.06
C TRP A 140 -21.56 44.20 12.70
N PRO A 141 -22.01 44.57 11.50
CA PRO A 141 -23.31 44.15 11.00
C PRO A 141 -23.40 42.62 11.02
N ASP A 142 -24.50 42.04 11.48
CA ASP A 142 -24.60 40.58 11.65
C ASP A 142 -24.38 39.82 10.34
N ARG A 143 -24.83 40.37 9.21
CA ARG A 143 -24.53 39.85 7.87
C ARG A 143 -23.03 39.73 7.56
N PHE A 144 -22.20 40.61 8.12
CA PHE A 144 -20.75 40.61 7.95
C PHE A 144 -20.09 39.60 8.87
N LYS A 145 -20.59 39.43 10.10
CA LYS A 145 -20.18 38.35 11.01
C LYS A 145 -20.42 36.98 10.36
N GLU A 146 -21.62 36.76 9.83
CA GLU A 146 -21.99 35.51 9.15
C GLU A 146 -21.18 35.26 7.88
N TYR A 147 -20.97 36.28 7.05
CA TYR A 147 -20.16 36.17 5.83
C TYR A 147 -18.70 35.84 6.16
N TYR A 148 -18.10 36.55 7.12
CA TYR A 148 -16.73 36.34 7.54
C TYR A 148 -16.53 34.95 8.17
N GLN A 149 -17.49 34.50 8.98
CA GLN A 149 -17.46 33.17 9.57
C GLN A 149 -17.54 32.07 8.51
N LYS A 150 -18.40 32.20 7.50
CA LYS A 150 -18.52 31.24 6.38
C LYS A 150 -17.29 31.21 5.47
N GLU A 151 -16.72 32.38 5.13
CA GLU A 151 -15.50 32.46 4.30
C GLU A 151 -14.26 31.90 5.04
N MET A 152 -14.16 32.14 6.34
CA MET A 152 -13.10 31.56 7.18
C MET A 152 -13.24 30.04 7.29
N GLU A 153 -14.45 29.52 7.54
CA GLU A 153 -14.70 28.08 7.59
C GLU A 153 -14.43 27.38 6.25
N ALA A 154 -14.76 28.03 5.12
CA ALA A 154 -14.53 27.48 3.78
C ALA A 154 -13.05 27.57 3.34
N GLY A 155 -12.40 28.72 3.55
CA GLY A 155 -11.01 28.97 3.13
C GLY A 155 -9.99 28.17 3.93
N VAL A 156 -10.22 27.98 5.23
CA VAL A 156 -9.34 27.17 6.09
C VAL A 156 -9.46 25.68 5.75
N LYS A 157 -10.65 25.21 5.38
CA LYS A 157 -10.88 23.80 5.02
C LYS A 157 -10.32 23.42 3.63
N SER A 158 -10.30 24.34 2.66
CA SER A 158 -9.82 24.06 1.30
C SER A 158 -8.30 24.27 1.11
N GLY A 159 -7.72 25.27 1.78
CA GLY A 159 -6.31 25.63 1.59
C GLY A 159 -5.33 24.70 2.31
N LEU A 160 -5.67 24.23 3.50
CA LEU A 160 -4.81 23.36 4.31
C LEU A 160 -4.73 21.93 3.76
N ASP A 161 -5.86 21.34 3.37
CA ASP A 161 -5.90 19.92 2.99
C ASP A 161 -5.26 19.64 1.63
N SER A 162 -5.33 20.60 0.69
CA SER A 162 -4.79 20.39 -0.66
C SER A 162 -3.28 20.63 -0.73
N GLU A 163 -2.76 21.64 -0.05
CA GLU A 163 -1.34 21.98 -0.11
C GLU A 163 -0.48 21.11 0.81
N PHE A 164 -1.00 20.76 1.98
CA PHE A 164 -0.30 19.90 2.93
C PHE A 164 -0.14 18.47 2.38
N ASN A 165 -1.22 17.84 1.91
CA ASN A 165 -1.17 16.47 1.40
C ASN A 165 -0.25 16.36 0.17
N ARG A 166 -0.35 17.32 -0.75
CA ARG A 166 0.49 17.34 -1.96
C ARG A 166 1.98 17.50 -1.65
N ARG A 167 2.35 18.35 -0.68
CA ARG A 167 3.77 18.58 -0.33
C ARG A 167 4.35 17.44 0.50
N VAL A 168 3.55 16.83 1.36
CA VAL A 168 3.98 15.73 2.24
C VAL A 168 4.17 14.45 1.45
N GLU A 169 3.21 14.07 0.61
CA GLU A 169 3.31 12.84 -0.18
C GLU A 169 4.45 12.94 -1.19
N GLY A 170 4.55 14.04 -1.94
CA GLY A 170 5.62 14.24 -2.92
C GLY A 170 7.02 14.27 -2.29
N SER A 171 7.19 14.92 -1.14
CA SER A 171 8.50 14.99 -0.47
C SER A 171 8.89 13.69 0.22
N ALA A 172 7.91 12.98 0.81
CA ALA A 172 8.13 11.70 1.46
C ALA A 172 8.51 10.63 0.44
N GLU A 173 7.82 10.58 -0.70
CA GLU A 173 8.09 9.61 -1.76
C GLU A 173 9.48 9.83 -2.40
N VAL A 174 9.84 11.08 -2.69
CA VAL A 174 11.17 11.40 -3.25
C VAL A 174 12.29 11.03 -2.27
N LYS A 175 12.15 11.38 -0.99
CA LYS A 175 13.17 11.05 0.02
C LYS A 175 13.25 9.55 0.31
N ALA A 176 12.12 8.84 0.33
CA ALA A 176 12.10 7.40 0.49
C ALA A 176 12.79 6.70 -0.68
N ARG A 177 12.48 7.10 -1.92
CA ARG A 177 13.14 6.56 -3.13
C ARG A 177 14.63 6.86 -3.17
N GLN A 178 15.04 8.07 -2.81
CA GLN A 178 16.46 8.45 -2.75
C GLN A 178 17.22 7.65 -1.68
N ARG A 179 16.65 7.48 -0.48
CA ARG A 179 17.27 6.67 0.57
C ARG A 179 17.34 5.20 0.21
N LEU A 180 16.27 4.64 -0.34
CA LEU A 180 16.24 3.26 -0.81
C LEU A 180 17.28 3.04 -1.91
N SER A 181 17.35 3.94 -2.90
CA SER A 181 18.34 3.88 -3.96
C SER A 181 19.78 3.99 -3.43
N ALA A 182 20.04 4.85 -2.46
CA ALA A 182 21.36 4.96 -1.83
C ALA A 182 21.73 3.68 -1.07
N LEU A 183 20.79 3.08 -0.33
CA LEU A 183 21.02 1.81 0.37
C LEU A 183 21.27 0.65 -0.60
N VAL A 184 20.43 0.51 -1.63
CA VAL A 184 20.54 -0.56 -2.64
C VAL A 184 21.85 -0.46 -3.42
N ASN A 185 22.31 0.75 -3.74
CA ASN A 185 23.50 0.92 -4.57
C ASN A 185 24.82 0.99 -3.80
N ALA A 186 24.82 1.50 -2.55
CA ALA A 186 26.05 1.69 -1.79
C ALA A 186 26.26 0.66 -0.69
N VAL A 187 25.19 0.24 -0.01
CA VAL A 187 25.30 -0.58 1.21
C VAL A 187 25.00 -2.04 0.92
N TRP A 188 23.98 -2.32 0.13
CA TRP A 188 23.56 -3.68 -0.19
C TRP A 188 24.65 -4.51 -0.87
N PRO A 189 25.40 -4.01 -1.88
CA PRO A 189 26.37 -4.85 -2.57
C PRO A 189 27.52 -5.26 -1.66
N ALA A 190 28.00 -4.35 -0.81
CA ALA A 190 29.03 -4.64 0.18
C ALA A 190 28.51 -5.64 1.22
N TRP A 191 27.34 -5.40 1.80
CA TRP A 191 26.73 -6.31 2.76
C TRP A 191 26.47 -7.70 2.18
N PHE A 192 25.93 -7.78 0.96
CA PHE A 192 25.67 -9.05 0.28
C PHE A 192 26.97 -9.82 0.01
N SER A 193 28.01 -9.12 -0.47
CA SER A 193 29.34 -9.70 -0.70
C SER A 193 29.99 -10.19 0.60
N GLU A 194 29.79 -9.48 1.71
CA GLU A 194 30.41 -9.82 3.00
C GLU A 194 29.64 -10.89 3.79
N ASN A 195 28.31 -10.94 3.68
CA ASN A 195 27.46 -11.75 4.56
C ASN A 195 26.77 -12.92 3.84
N ILE A 196 26.40 -12.76 2.58
CA ILE A 196 25.62 -13.75 1.83
C ILE A 196 26.49 -14.55 0.87
N GLN A 197 27.35 -13.88 0.09
CA GLN A 197 28.20 -14.52 -0.91
C GLN A 197 29.12 -15.61 -0.34
N PRO A 198 29.73 -15.47 0.87
CA PRO A 198 30.54 -16.53 1.45
C PRO A 198 29.70 -17.76 1.83
N ARG A 199 28.45 -17.56 2.29
CA ARG A 199 27.54 -18.66 2.64
C ARG A 199 27.05 -19.41 1.41
N ILE A 200 26.78 -18.69 0.31
CA ILE A 200 26.48 -19.32 -0.99
C ILE A 200 27.68 -20.15 -1.45
N ALA A 201 28.89 -19.58 -1.44
CA ALA A 201 30.10 -20.31 -1.85
C ALA A 201 30.36 -21.54 -0.96
N GLU A 202 30.11 -21.44 0.34
CA GLU A 202 30.19 -22.57 1.26
C GLU A 202 29.15 -23.65 0.96
N LEU A 203 27.90 -23.25 0.68
CA LEU A 203 26.82 -24.16 0.32
C LEU A 203 27.14 -24.90 -0.99
N GLU A 204 27.61 -24.18 -2.01
CA GLU A 204 28.06 -24.75 -3.28
C GLU A 204 29.21 -25.75 -3.09
N ARG A 205 30.21 -25.39 -2.27
CA ARG A 205 31.31 -26.28 -1.93
C ARG A 205 30.81 -27.57 -1.25
N LYS A 206 29.97 -27.45 -0.21
CA LYS A 206 29.42 -28.61 0.52
C LYS A 206 28.53 -29.47 -0.37
N ALA A 207 27.74 -28.85 -1.26
CA ALA A 207 26.91 -29.57 -2.21
C ALA A 207 27.77 -30.38 -3.20
N ASN A 208 28.86 -29.80 -3.69
CA ASN A 208 29.80 -30.49 -4.59
C ASN A 208 30.59 -31.61 -3.88
N GLU A 209 30.90 -31.46 -2.60
CA GLU A 209 31.58 -32.49 -1.81
C GLU A 209 30.66 -33.67 -1.50
N ASN A 210 29.47 -33.40 -0.96
CA ASN A 210 28.48 -34.42 -0.63
C ASN A 210 27.08 -33.81 -0.45
N ALA A 211 26.40 -33.57 -1.57
CA ALA A 211 25.02 -33.06 -1.57
C ALA A 211 24.07 -33.87 -0.66
N PHE A 212 24.23 -35.20 -0.60
CA PHE A 212 23.37 -36.03 0.24
C PHE A 212 23.56 -35.77 1.73
N GLN A 213 24.80 -35.62 2.19
CA GLN A 213 25.07 -35.28 3.60
C GLN A 213 24.62 -33.86 3.93
N LEU A 214 24.82 -32.91 3.02
CA LEU A 214 24.34 -31.54 3.19
C LEU A 214 22.81 -31.50 3.33
N LEU A 215 22.08 -32.16 2.43
CA LEU A 215 20.61 -32.22 2.48
C LEU A 215 20.10 -32.98 3.71
N LYS A 216 20.90 -33.87 4.30
CA LYS A 216 20.54 -34.61 5.51
C LYS A 216 20.38 -33.69 6.72
N GLY A 217 21.09 -32.56 6.79
CA GLY A 217 21.05 -31.65 7.93
C GLY A 217 22.25 -31.80 8.88
N PRO A 218 22.21 -31.20 10.07
CA PRO A 218 21.02 -30.86 10.85
C PRO A 218 20.23 -29.66 10.31
N TRP A 219 18.90 -29.68 10.49
CA TRP A 219 17.99 -28.60 10.11
C TRP A 219 17.12 -28.19 11.30
N THR A 220 16.88 -26.90 11.42
CA THR A 220 15.90 -26.35 12.36
C THR A 220 14.59 -26.15 11.63
N PHE A 221 13.60 -26.97 11.96
CA PHE A 221 12.26 -26.90 11.39
C PHE A 221 11.34 -26.13 12.32
N VAL A 222 10.54 -25.22 11.77
CA VAL A 222 9.50 -24.52 12.50
C VAL A 222 8.15 -25.04 12.04
N CYS A 223 7.37 -25.62 12.96
CA CYS A 223 6.03 -26.06 12.64
C CYS A 223 5.17 -24.86 12.22
N ASP A 224 4.65 -24.90 11.00
CA ASP A 224 3.74 -23.89 10.43
C ASP A 224 2.44 -23.71 11.25
N ARG A 225 2.08 -24.71 12.06
CA ARG A 225 0.86 -24.72 12.86
C ARG A 225 1.03 -24.23 14.30
N CYS A 226 2.04 -24.72 15.02
CA CYS A 226 2.21 -24.41 16.45
C CYS A 226 3.47 -23.59 16.75
N GLY A 227 4.29 -23.29 15.75
CA GLY A 227 5.54 -22.54 15.90
C GLY A 227 6.62 -23.28 16.69
N THR A 228 6.41 -24.54 17.07
CA THR A 228 7.43 -25.34 17.75
C THR A 228 8.61 -25.55 16.81
N THR A 229 9.79 -25.21 17.30
CA THR A 229 11.08 -25.41 16.62
C THR A 229 11.64 -26.78 17.00
N SER A 230 12.07 -27.57 16.02
CA SER A 230 12.73 -28.86 16.22
C SER A 230 14.01 -28.95 15.40
N ASN A 231 15.06 -29.48 16.00
CA ASN A 231 16.33 -29.70 15.32
C ASN A 231 16.44 -31.18 14.97
N ASP A 232 16.34 -31.51 13.69
CA ASP A 232 16.34 -32.91 13.23
C ASP A 232 17.12 -33.07 11.91
N GLU A 233 17.48 -34.30 11.61
CA GLU A 233 18.08 -34.71 10.35
C GLU A 233 17.02 -35.32 9.41
N LEU A 234 17.07 -34.97 8.13
CA LEU A 234 16.28 -35.68 7.12
C LEU A 234 16.76 -37.13 7.01
N THR A 235 15.82 -38.05 7.10
CA THR A 235 16.08 -39.46 6.80
C THR A 235 16.49 -39.63 5.33
N ALA A 236 17.11 -40.76 4.99
CA ALA A 236 17.47 -41.07 3.59
C ALA A 236 16.26 -41.01 2.65
N PHE A 237 15.08 -41.45 3.13
CA PHE A 237 13.82 -41.33 2.39
C PHE A 237 13.38 -39.86 2.25
N GLY A 238 13.55 -39.06 3.30
CA GLY A 238 13.27 -37.62 3.26
C GLY A 238 14.15 -36.88 2.26
N VAL A 239 15.45 -37.21 2.18
CA VAL A 239 16.37 -36.64 1.19
C VAL A 239 16.00 -37.07 -0.24
N GLU A 240 15.68 -38.35 -0.46
CA GLU A 240 15.19 -38.82 -1.76
C GLU A 240 13.92 -38.07 -2.17
N GLU A 241 12.97 -37.91 -1.24
CA GLU A 241 11.73 -37.20 -1.50
C GLU A 241 11.97 -35.73 -1.84
N LEU A 242 12.86 -35.07 -1.10
CA LEU A 242 13.26 -33.68 -1.34
C LEU A 242 13.88 -33.49 -2.72
N VAL A 243 14.80 -34.37 -3.13
CA VAL A 243 15.45 -34.29 -4.46
C VAL A 243 14.46 -34.58 -5.57
N ARG A 244 13.56 -35.55 -5.39
CA ARG A 244 12.60 -35.95 -6.43
C ARG A 244 11.43 -34.97 -6.56
N LYS A 245 10.90 -34.48 -5.45
CA LYS A 245 9.67 -33.69 -5.39
C LYS A 245 9.90 -32.21 -5.08
N GLY A 246 11.13 -31.81 -4.75
CA GLY A 246 11.47 -30.47 -4.30
C GLY A 246 11.01 -30.16 -2.87
N GLN A 247 10.43 -31.12 -2.15
CA GLN A 247 9.87 -30.96 -0.81
C GLN A 247 9.86 -32.28 -0.04
N VAL A 248 9.90 -32.19 1.29
CA VAL A 248 9.84 -33.33 2.21
C VAL A 248 8.79 -33.08 3.29
N GLN A 249 8.16 -34.15 3.77
CA GLN A 249 7.22 -34.06 4.89
C GLN A 249 7.95 -34.26 6.23
N VAL A 250 7.81 -33.29 7.13
CA VAL A 250 8.39 -33.29 8.48
C VAL A 250 7.26 -33.41 9.50
N GLU A 251 7.50 -34.17 10.57
CA GLU A 251 6.55 -34.36 11.65
C GLU A 251 6.85 -33.38 12.81
N CYS A 252 5.82 -32.77 13.37
CA CYS A 252 5.98 -31.86 14.50
C CYS A 252 6.31 -32.61 15.79
N ASP A 253 7.34 -32.15 16.50
CA ASP A 253 7.76 -32.73 17.79
C ASP A 253 6.79 -32.46 18.94
N ASN A 254 5.93 -31.45 18.82
CA ASN A 254 4.95 -31.14 19.84
C ASN A 254 3.83 -32.20 19.83
N PRO A 255 3.70 -33.05 20.87
CA PRO A 255 2.71 -34.12 20.89
C PRO A 255 1.26 -33.61 20.92
N ALA A 256 1.05 -32.34 21.31
CA ALA A 256 -0.27 -31.71 21.26
C ALA A 256 -0.62 -31.15 19.87
N CYS A 257 0.34 -31.10 18.94
CA CYS A 257 0.12 -30.66 17.57
C CYS A 257 -0.28 -31.87 16.72
N GLU A 258 -1.58 -32.13 16.60
CA GLU A 258 -2.13 -33.29 15.90
C GLU A 258 -2.95 -32.89 14.66
N ASP A 259 -2.77 -33.63 13.58
CA ASP A 259 -3.68 -33.60 12.43
C ASP A 259 -4.87 -34.52 12.72
N ARG A 260 -6.05 -33.92 12.82
CA ARG A 260 -7.31 -34.65 12.99
C ARG A 260 -7.84 -35.04 11.62
N SER A 261 -7.78 -36.33 11.32
CA SER A 261 -8.48 -36.93 10.19
C SER A 261 -9.71 -37.69 10.70
N LEU A 262 -10.69 -37.92 9.83
CA LEU A 262 -11.94 -38.63 10.13
C LEU A 262 -11.74 -40.05 10.70
N PHE A 263 -10.54 -40.62 10.55
CA PHE A 263 -10.23 -42.01 10.91
C PHE A 263 -8.96 -42.20 11.75
N SER A 264 -8.22 -41.12 12.06
CA SER A 264 -7.01 -41.20 12.89
C SER A 264 -6.58 -39.83 13.43
N THR A 265 -5.98 -39.83 14.62
CA THR A 265 -5.19 -38.73 15.16
C THR A 265 -3.72 -39.07 14.98
N GLY A 266 -3.04 -38.32 14.12
CA GLY A 266 -1.59 -38.41 13.93
C GLY A 266 -0.93 -37.11 14.37
N ARG A 267 0.37 -37.14 14.64
CA ARG A 267 1.13 -35.88 14.81
C ARG A 267 1.04 -35.06 13.54
N HIS A 268 1.03 -33.76 13.71
CA HIS A 268 0.93 -32.81 12.62
C HIS A 268 2.14 -32.93 11.71
N ARG A 269 1.89 -32.94 10.39
CA ARG A 269 2.95 -33.02 9.39
C ARG A 269 2.88 -31.86 8.42
N PHE A 270 4.00 -31.17 8.25
CA PHE A 270 4.14 -30.04 7.35
C PHE A 270 5.18 -30.33 6.27
N LYS A 271 5.17 -29.54 5.21
CA LYS A 271 6.10 -29.71 4.09
C LYS A 271 7.17 -28.64 4.15
N VAL A 272 8.40 -29.05 3.86
CA VAL A 272 9.53 -28.15 3.75
C VAL A 272 10.15 -28.35 2.38
N SER A 273 10.29 -27.27 1.64
CA SER A 273 10.86 -27.24 0.30
C SER A 273 12.38 -27.14 0.34
N LEU A 274 13.03 -27.56 -0.74
CA LEU A 274 14.47 -27.39 -0.91
C LEU A 274 14.86 -25.91 -0.88
N HIS A 275 14.00 -25.03 -1.38
CA HIS A 275 14.21 -23.60 -1.36
C HIS A 275 14.27 -23.05 0.07
N GLU A 276 13.32 -23.44 0.92
CA GLU A 276 13.29 -23.02 2.33
C GLU A 276 14.52 -23.52 3.11
N LEU A 277 14.99 -24.75 2.82
CA LEU A 277 16.22 -25.26 3.43
C LEU A 277 17.47 -24.47 3.00
N ILE A 278 17.54 -24.10 1.72
CA ILE A 278 18.62 -23.25 1.20
C ILE A 278 18.55 -21.85 1.82
N GLU A 279 17.34 -21.30 1.96
CA GLU A 279 17.12 -20.00 2.58
C GLU A 279 17.56 -20.01 4.04
N LEU A 280 17.12 -20.99 4.85
CA LEU A 280 17.53 -21.17 6.25
C LEU A 280 19.05 -21.27 6.39
N TYR A 281 19.71 -22.00 5.47
CA TYR A 281 21.17 -22.11 5.45
C TYR A 281 21.85 -20.76 5.14
N ILE A 282 21.32 -20.00 4.18
CA ILE A 282 21.89 -18.72 3.76
C ILE A 282 21.63 -17.62 4.79
N THR A 283 20.45 -17.58 5.42
CA THR A 283 20.11 -16.60 6.46
C THR A 283 20.78 -16.92 7.79
N GLY A 284 21.21 -18.16 7.99
CA GLY A 284 21.89 -18.61 9.22
C GLY A 284 20.94 -18.73 10.40
N GLU A 285 19.65 -18.94 10.10
CA GLU A 285 18.59 -19.28 11.08
C GLU A 285 18.53 -20.80 11.33
N SER A 286 19.61 -21.51 10.98
CA SER A 286 19.84 -22.93 11.25
C SER A 286 20.24 -23.20 12.70
#